data_AF-A0A523DB29-F1
#
_entry.id   AF-A0A523DB29-F1
#
_cell.length_a   1.000
_cell.length_b   1.000
_cell.length_c   1.000
_cell.angle_alpha   90.00
_cell.angle_beta   90.00
_cell.angle_gamma   90.00
#
_symmetry.space_group_name_H-M   'P 1'
#
loop_
_entity.id
_entity.type
_entity.pdbx_description
1 polymer ?
#
loop_
_entity_poly.entity_id
_entity_poly.type
_entity_poly.pdbx_seq_one_letter_code
_entity_poly.pdbx_strand_id
1 'polypeptide(L)'
;MLGLVSLFFFTMATGGFILFMVKYPHGSEIRMWGIRLSYGFGFFGVLAWRFYRGSFSELSLLTVSALLVSLVAFELSTKYLD
;
A
#
# COMPACT_ATOMS: atom_id res chain seq x y z
N MET A 1 9.85 -19.02 4.16
CA MET A 1 10.26 -18.10 3.08
C MET A 1 9.19 -17.05 2.75
N LEU A 2 7.93 -17.44 2.47
CA LEU A 2 6.86 -16.48 2.10
C LEU A 2 6.53 -15.40 3.16
N GLY A 3 6.71 -15.68 4.45
CA GLY A 3 6.56 -14.66 5.51
C GLY A 3 7.56 -13.51 5.40
N LEU A 4 8.82 -13.79 5.04
CA LEU A 4 9.84 -12.76 4.80
C LEU A 4 9.53 -11.95 3.55
N VAL A 5 8.96 -12.59 2.53
CA VAL A 5 8.50 -11.92 1.30
C VAL A 5 7.37 -10.93 1.61
N SER A 6 6.40 -11.35 2.43
CA SER A 6 5.33 -10.45 2.88
C SER A 6 5.88 -9.26 3.68
N LEU A 7 6.81 -9.53 4.61
CA LEU A 7 7.47 -8.49 5.40
C LEU A 7 8.23 -7.50 4.49
N PHE A 8 8.97 -8.00 3.51
CA PHE A 8 9.68 -7.17 2.53
C PHE A 8 8.72 -6.23 1.79
N PHE A 9 7.60 -6.74 1.31
CA PHE A 9 6.60 -5.94 0.60
C PHE A 9 5.96 -4.87 1.50
N PHE A 10 5.65 -5.19 2.76
CA PHE A 10 5.14 -4.19 3.70
C PHE A 10 6.17 -3.12 4.05
N THR A 11 7.44 -3.50 4.21
CA THR A 11 8.53 -2.55 4.45
C THR A 11 8.72 -1.63 3.26
N MET A 12 8.73 -2.16 2.03
CA MET A 12 8.83 -1.37 0.80
C MET A 12 7.62 -0.46 0.60
N ALA A 13 6.40 -0.94 0.90
CA ALA A 13 5.19 -0.15 0.85
C ALA A 13 5.27 1.07 1.79
N THR A 14 5.60 0.80 3.06
CA THR A 14 5.65 1.82 4.12
C THR A 14 6.81 2.80 3.90
N GLY A 15 8.01 2.29 3.66
CA GLY A 15 9.20 3.11 3.42
C GLY A 15 9.07 3.94 2.14
N GLY A 16 8.53 3.35 1.07
CA GLY A 16 8.21 4.06 -0.16
C GLY A 16 7.20 5.17 0.07
N PHE A 17 6.12 4.90 0.81
CA PHE A 17 5.08 5.88 1.08
C PHE A 17 5.63 7.10 1.81
N ILE A 18 6.40 6.88 2.88
CA ILE A 18 7.04 7.94 3.66
C ILE A 18 8.02 8.72 2.78
N LEU A 19 8.86 8.03 2.01
CA LEU A 19 9.84 8.67 1.13
C LEU A 19 9.14 9.57 0.10
N PHE A 20 8.08 9.09 -0.55
CA PHE A 20 7.37 9.88 -1.55
C PHE A 20 6.62 11.08 -0.95
N MET A 21 6.10 10.93 0.26
CA MET A 21 5.46 12.02 1.01
C MET A 21 6.45 13.12 1.44
N VAL A 22 7.66 12.74 1.85
CA VAL A 22 8.68 13.69 2.37
C VAL A 22 9.46 14.35 1.24
N LYS A 23 9.79 13.60 0.18
CA LYS A 23 10.73 14.05 -0.85
C LYS A 23 10.08 14.87 -1.96
N TYR A 24 8.81 14.62 -2.27
CA TYR A 24 8.15 15.21 -3.44
C TYR A 24 7.03 16.18 -3.03
N PRO A 25 6.89 17.31 -3.73
CA PRO A 25 5.88 18.32 -3.38
C PRO A 25 4.46 17.78 -3.58
N HIS A 26 3.51 18.37 -2.85
CA HIS A 26 2.08 18.08 -2.98
C HIS A 26 1.60 18.33 -4.42
N GLY A 27 0.71 17.49 -4.93
CA GLY A 27 0.20 17.56 -6.30
C GLY A 27 1.17 17.10 -7.41
N SER A 28 2.43 16.80 -7.11
CA SER A 28 3.35 16.28 -8.14
C SER A 28 2.96 14.87 -8.61
N GLU A 29 3.00 14.63 -9.93
CA GLU A 29 2.69 13.31 -10.51
C GLU A 29 3.59 12.22 -9.94
N ILE A 30 4.86 12.53 -9.68
CA ILE A 30 5.84 11.58 -9.13
C ILE A 30 5.41 11.12 -7.73
N ARG A 31 4.88 12.04 -6.90
CA ARG A 31 4.36 11.70 -5.58
C ARG A 31 3.11 10.83 -5.68
N MET A 32 2.16 11.20 -6.55
CA MET A 32 0.94 10.42 -6.75
C MET A 32 1.24 8.98 -7.19
N TRP A 33 2.07 8.81 -8.23
CA TRP A 33 2.46 7.49 -8.72
C TRP A 33 3.27 6.70 -7.68
N GLY A 34 4.14 7.37 -6.92
CA GLY A 34 4.89 6.75 -5.83
C GLY A 34 3.98 6.21 -4.72
N ILE A 35 2.96 6.98 -4.33
CA ILE A 35 1.97 6.56 -3.33
C ILE A 35 1.12 5.39 -3.87
N ARG A 36 0.66 5.44 -5.12
CA ARG A 36 -0.05 4.32 -5.77
C ARG A 36 0.79 3.03 -5.78
N LEU A 37 2.07 3.14 -6.11
CA LEU A 37 3.02 2.01 -6.07
C LEU A 37 3.15 1.43 -4.66
N SER A 38 3.22 2.27 -3.63
CA SER A 38 3.25 1.83 -2.24
C SER A 38 2.01 1.03 -1.84
N TYR A 39 0.81 1.44 -2.24
CA TYR A 39 -0.41 0.65 -2.04
C TYR A 39 -0.34 -0.68 -2.80
N GLY A 40 0.18 -0.69 -4.02
CA GLY A 40 0.44 -1.91 -4.80
C GLY A 40 1.36 -2.89 -4.06
N PHE A 41 2.46 -2.40 -3.50
CA PHE A 41 3.36 -3.22 -2.67
C PHE A 41 2.66 -3.76 -1.42
N GLY A 42 1.83 -2.95 -0.75
CA GLY A 42 1.02 -3.40 0.39
C GLY A 42 0.09 -4.56 0.01
N PHE A 43 -0.55 -4.47 -1.15
CA PHE A 43 -1.41 -5.52 -1.69
C PHE A 43 -0.63 -6.82 -1.99
N PHE A 44 0.54 -6.72 -2.63
CA PHE A 44 1.42 -7.88 -2.86
C PHE A 44 1.91 -8.50 -1.54
N GLY A 45 2.17 -7.69 -0.51
CA GLY A 45 2.49 -8.15 0.83
C GLY A 45 1.38 -9.01 1.44
N VAL A 46 0.12 -8.60 1.28
CA VAL A 46 -1.04 -9.41 1.71
C VAL A 46 -1.18 -10.69 0.88
N LEU A 47 -0.99 -10.65 -0.44
CA LEU A 47 -1.01 -11.86 -1.28
C LEU A 47 0.08 -12.86 -0.86
N ALA A 48 1.30 -12.40 -0.61
CA ALA A 48 2.39 -13.25 -0.13
C ALA A 48 2.07 -13.87 1.25
N TRP A 49 1.49 -13.08 2.16
CA TRP A 49 0.99 -13.58 3.45
C TRP A 49 -0.11 -14.63 3.27
N ARG A 50 -0.99 -14.43 2.28
CA ARG A 50 -2.10 -15.32 1.98
C ARG A 50 -1.64 -16.67 1.44
N PHE A 51 -0.68 -16.67 0.53
CA PHE A 51 -0.06 -17.90 0.02
C PHE A 51 0.70 -18.63 1.13
N TYR A 52 1.22 -17.92 2.13
CA TYR A 52 1.85 -18.54 3.29
C TYR A 52 0.86 -19.24 4.22
N ARG A 53 -0.29 -18.63 4.53
CA ARG A 53 -1.25 -19.17 5.53
C ARG A 53 -2.33 -20.10 4.99
N GLY A 54 -2.55 -20.20 3.68
CA GLY A 54 -3.50 -21.15 3.11
C GLY A 54 -4.99 -20.80 3.28
N SER A 55 -5.39 -19.93 4.22
CA SER A 55 -6.74 -19.37 4.37
C SER A 55 -6.79 -17.83 4.40
N PHE A 56 -7.94 -17.24 4.05
CA PHE A 56 -8.21 -15.81 4.25
C PHE A 56 -8.66 -15.63 5.70
N SER A 57 -7.77 -15.11 6.55
CA SER A 57 -8.17 -14.69 7.90
C SER A 57 -8.91 -13.35 7.84
N GLU A 58 -9.78 -13.10 8.81
CA GLU A 58 -10.48 -11.82 8.98
C GLU A 58 -9.51 -10.63 8.97
N LEU A 59 -8.34 -10.79 9.61
CA LEU A 59 -7.27 -9.79 9.61
C LEU A 59 -6.76 -9.47 8.20
N SER A 60 -6.62 -10.48 7.33
CA SER A 60 -6.15 -10.27 5.96
C SER A 60 -7.18 -9.51 5.12
N LEU A 61 -8.47 -9.85 5.29
CA LEU A 61 -9.58 -9.14 4.66
C LEU A 61 -9.68 -7.69 5.14
N LEU A 62 -9.51 -7.47 6.44
CA LEU A 62 -9.48 -6.14 7.04
C LEU A 62 -8.32 -5.30 6.46
N THR A 63 -7.12 -5.87 6.37
CA THR A 63 -5.95 -5.19 5.81
C THR A 63 -6.15 -4.82 4.34
N VAL A 64 -6.68 -5.73 3.51
CA VAL A 64 -6.96 -5.42 2.10
C VAL A 64 -8.02 -4.32 1.99
N SER A 65 -9.08 -4.42 2.77
CA SER A 65 -10.16 -3.43 2.77
C SER A 65 -9.65 -2.05 3.20
N ALA A 66 -8.80 -1.99 4.23
CA ALA A 66 -8.18 -0.76 4.69
C ALA A 66 -7.23 -0.15 3.64
N LEU A 67 -6.45 -0.99 2.94
CA LEU A 67 -5.58 -0.53 1.85
C LEU A 67 -6.40 0.03 0.68
N LEU A 68 -7.49 -0.63 0.31
CA LEU A 68 -8.38 -0.15 -0.75
C LEU A 68 -9.08 1.16 -0.38
N VAL A 69 -9.64 1.25 0.82
CA VAL A 69 -10.27 2.49 1.30
C VAL A 69 -9.25 3.62 1.36
N SER A 70 -8.04 3.37 1.86
CA SER A 70 -6.97 4.37 1.93
C SER A 70 -6.53 4.84 0.53
N LEU A 71 -6.42 3.92 -0.43
CA LEU A 71 -6.12 4.27 -1.82
C LEU A 71 -7.24 5.12 -2.44
N VAL A 72 -8.50 4.70 -2.31
CA VAL A 72 -9.65 5.44 -2.85
C VAL A 72 -9.76 6.82 -2.19
N ALA A 73 -9.60 6.92 -0.88
CA ALA A 73 -9.61 8.18 -0.16
C ALA A 73 -8.47 9.10 -0.63
N PHE A 74 -7.28 8.55 -0.89
CA PHE A 74 -6.17 9.29 -1.47
C PHE A 74 -6.51 9.84 -2.86
N GLU A 75 -7.06 9.03 -3.76
CA GLU A 75 -7.46 9.46 -5.12
C GLU A 75 -8.59 10.51 -5.10
N LEU A 76 -9.53 10.39 -4.15
CA LEU A 76 -10.56 11.40 -3.96
C LEU A 76 -9.96 12.70 -3.43
N SER A 77 -9.03 12.62 -2.48
CA SER A 77 -8.34 13.80 -1.96
C SER A 77 -7.60 14.55 -3.06
N THR A 78 -6.83 13.86 -3.89
CA THR A 78 -6.07 14.50 -4.97
C THR A 78 -6.97 15.06 -6.09
N LYS A 79 -8.17 14.52 -6.28
CA LYS A 79 -9.10 14.99 -7.32
C LYS A 79 -9.99 16.15 -6.87
N TYR A 80 -10.33 16.22 -5.58
CA TYR A 80 -11.36 17.13 -5.07
C TYR A 80 -10.87 18.14 -4.02
N LEU A 81 -9.72 17.90 -3.37
CA LEU A 81 -9.20 18.76 -2.30
C LEU A 81 -7.89 19.47 -2.64
N ASP A 82 -7.21 19.05 -3.71
CA ASP A 82 -6.06 19.73 -4.35
C ASP A 82 -6.47 20.27 -5.73
#